data_AF-A0A9X6AHY5-F1
#
_entry.id   AF-A0A9X6AHY5-F1
#
_cell.length_a   1.000
_cell.length_b   1.000
_cell.length_c   1.000
_cell.angle_alpha   90.00
_cell.angle_beta   90.00
_cell.angle_gamma   90.00
#
_symmetry.space_group_name_H-M   'P 1'
#
loop_
_entity.id
_entity.type
_entity.pdbx_description
1 polymer ?
#
loop_
_entity_poly.entity_id
_entity_poly.type
_entity_poly.pdbx_seq_one_letter_code
_entity_poly.pdbx_strand_id
1 'polypeptide(L)'
;AVLVYLSFPDSRPRTTPAELAADYFPATSQFFERASYGRFTLRPHPQRDWIRMPHTSTSYAIKRDWNAARRGAYLRDAVAAADRQVDFSRYDIVYFVADPDAPGVDSDATKVVNLDTPIEADGKEIRRVVTVFEKHPPDRLVLAHETGHVFDLPDLYHRPTDGKGEWDTYVGDWDLMGSQFGLAPDLFGWHKWKLGWLETRQVACLREHGTTRLTLEPLGSGPVTGGA
;
A
#
# COMPACT_ATOMS: atom_id res chain seq x y z
N ALA A 1 -7.28 -3.95 -8.43
CA ALA A 1 -6.36 -4.72 -7.56
C ALA A 1 -7.01 -6.03 -7.14
N VAL A 2 -6.21 -7.07 -6.89
CA VAL A 2 -6.66 -8.34 -6.32
C VAL A 2 -6.13 -8.50 -4.90
N LEU A 3 -6.95 -9.01 -3.98
CA LEU A 3 -6.49 -9.44 -2.66
C LEU A 3 -6.52 -10.96 -2.62
N VAL A 4 -5.35 -11.56 -2.43
CA VAL A 4 -5.14 -13.01 -2.33
C VAL A 4 -4.81 -13.34 -0.89
N TYR A 5 -5.60 -14.23 -0.29
CA TYR A 5 -5.53 -14.57 1.13
C TYR A 5 -4.75 -15.87 1.29
N LEU A 6 -3.71 -15.85 2.12
CA LEU A 6 -2.71 -16.91 2.23
C LEU A 6 -2.75 -17.55 3.61
N SER A 7 -3.08 -18.85 3.63
CA SER A 7 -3.03 -19.67 4.85
C SER A 7 -1.79 -20.56 4.84
N PHE A 8 -1.35 -21.02 6.01
CA PHE A 8 -0.14 -21.83 6.14
C PHE A 8 -0.44 -23.20 6.77
N PRO A 9 0.34 -24.25 6.48
CA PRO A 9 0.13 -25.58 7.07
C PRO A 9 0.19 -25.65 8.60
N ASP A 10 0.90 -24.72 9.24
CA ASP A 10 1.06 -24.60 10.70
C ASP A 10 0.02 -23.68 11.35
N SER A 11 -0.93 -23.15 10.58
CA SER A 11 -2.02 -22.30 11.08
C SER A 11 -3.37 -22.75 10.54
N ARG A 12 -4.44 -22.42 11.28
CA ARG A 12 -5.82 -22.53 10.82
C ARG A 12 -6.44 -21.14 10.95
N PRO A 13 -6.74 -20.44 9.84
CA PRO A 13 -7.31 -19.11 9.91
C PRO A 13 -8.60 -19.09 10.73
N ARG A 14 -8.71 -18.15 11.66
CA ARG A 14 -9.92 -17.92 12.46
C ARG A 14 -10.84 -16.87 11.84
N THR A 15 -10.29 -16.04 10.96
CA THR A 15 -10.98 -14.97 10.24
C THR A 15 -11.21 -15.39 8.78
N THR A 16 -12.27 -14.86 8.18
CA THR A 16 -12.58 -15.06 6.77
C THR A 16 -11.93 -13.99 5.87
N PRO A 17 -11.67 -14.30 4.58
CA PRO A 17 -11.22 -13.31 3.62
C PRO A 17 -12.14 -12.08 3.50
N ALA A 18 -13.46 -12.28 3.67
CA ALA A 18 -14.44 -11.20 3.63
C ALA A 18 -14.31 -10.25 4.83
N GLU A 19 -14.09 -10.77 6.04
CA GLU A 19 -13.82 -9.95 7.23
C GLU A 19 -12.52 -9.16 7.08
N LEU A 20 -11.44 -9.81 6.61
CA LEU A 20 -10.18 -9.11 6.34
C LEU A 20 -10.30 -8.07 5.22
N ALA A 21 -11.12 -8.31 4.19
CA ALA A 21 -11.39 -7.31 3.17
C ALA A 21 -12.10 -6.06 3.74
N ALA A 22 -13.04 -6.29 4.67
CA ALA A 22 -13.86 -5.25 5.28
C ALA A 22 -13.06 -4.32 6.21
N ASP A 23 -11.92 -4.77 6.73
CA ASP A 23 -11.01 -3.92 7.49
C ASP A 23 -10.46 -2.75 6.66
N TYR A 24 -10.23 -2.97 5.36
CA TYR A 24 -9.55 -2.01 4.49
C TYR A 24 -10.50 -1.25 3.55
N PHE A 25 -11.62 -1.87 3.16
CA PHE A 25 -12.53 -1.35 2.15
C PHE A 25 -13.92 -1.07 2.75
N PRO A 26 -14.54 0.07 2.41
CA PRO A 26 -14.21 0.99 1.31
C PRO A 26 -13.20 2.08 1.65
N ALA A 27 -12.68 2.14 2.88
CA ALA A 27 -11.86 3.26 3.37
C ALA A 27 -10.65 3.56 2.46
N THR A 28 -9.91 2.54 2.04
CA THR A 28 -8.74 2.68 1.14
C THR A 28 -9.14 3.20 -0.25
N SER A 29 -10.22 2.67 -0.83
CA SER A 29 -10.72 3.16 -2.13
C SER A 29 -11.14 4.62 -2.06
N GLN A 30 -11.87 5.00 -1.01
CA GLN A 30 -12.34 6.37 -0.82
C GLN A 30 -11.19 7.33 -0.52
N PHE A 31 -10.14 6.88 0.18
CA PHE A 31 -8.93 7.67 0.37
C PHE A 31 -8.35 8.08 -0.99
N PHE A 32 -8.10 7.11 -1.87
CA PHE A 32 -7.51 7.34 -3.17
C PHE A 32 -8.40 8.17 -4.10
N GLU A 33 -9.71 7.92 -4.08
CA GLU A 33 -10.67 8.71 -4.85
C GLU A 33 -10.64 10.19 -4.44
N ARG A 34 -10.64 10.49 -3.13
CA ARG A 34 -10.54 11.87 -2.63
C ARG A 34 -9.16 12.47 -2.92
N ALA A 35 -8.09 11.76 -2.59
CA ALA A 35 -6.72 12.26 -2.70
C ALA A 35 -6.34 12.60 -4.16
N SER A 36 -6.92 11.86 -5.12
CA SER A 36 -6.70 12.03 -6.55
C SER A 36 -7.72 12.92 -7.26
N TYR A 37 -8.69 13.49 -6.53
CA TYR A 37 -9.78 14.27 -7.12
C TYR A 37 -10.60 13.50 -8.16
N GLY A 38 -10.83 12.20 -7.89
CA GLY A 38 -11.53 11.28 -8.79
C GLY A 38 -10.72 10.80 -9.99
N ARG A 39 -9.45 11.19 -10.13
CA ARG A 39 -8.58 10.76 -11.25
C ARG A 39 -8.11 9.31 -11.12
N PHE A 40 -8.12 8.77 -9.91
CA PHE A 40 -7.71 7.41 -9.64
C PHE A 40 -8.77 6.69 -8.82
N THR A 41 -9.06 5.45 -9.19
CA THR A 41 -10.02 4.58 -8.48
C THR A 41 -9.38 3.23 -8.21
N LEU A 42 -9.13 2.92 -6.94
CA LEU A 42 -8.73 1.60 -6.51
C LEU A 42 -9.95 0.68 -6.41
N ARG A 43 -10.10 -0.26 -7.34
CA ARG A 43 -11.17 -1.28 -7.33
C ARG A 43 -10.67 -2.60 -6.75
N PRO A 44 -11.08 -2.99 -5.53
CA PRO A 44 -10.66 -4.24 -4.92
C PRO A 44 -11.42 -5.44 -5.49
N HIS A 45 -10.71 -6.55 -5.70
CA HIS A 45 -11.28 -7.86 -5.99
C HIS A 45 -10.77 -8.85 -4.94
N PRO A 46 -11.40 -8.91 -3.75
CA PRO A 46 -11.01 -9.86 -2.74
C PRO A 46 -11.39 -11.27 -3.18
N GLN A 47 -10.41 -12.18 -3.16
CA GLN A 47 -10.68 -13.61 -3.33
C GLN A 47 -11.45 -14.15 -2.12
N ARG A 48 -12.29 -15.17 -2.36
CA ARG A 48 -13.20 -15.70 -1.33
C ARG A 48 -12.55 -16.75 -0.44
N ASP A 49 -11.56 -17.44 -0.99
CA ASP A 49 -10.98 -18.63 -0.38
C ASP A 49 -9.56 -18.36 0.10
N TRP A 50 -9.19 -19.04 1.17
CA TRP A 50 -7.81 -19.12 1.62
C TRP A 50 -7.01 -20.02 0.66
N ILE A 51 -5.95 -19.47 0.10
CA ILE A 51 -4.99 -20.23 -0.70
C ILE A 51 -3.91 -20.75 0.25
N ARG A 52 -3.73 -22.07 0.29
CA ARG A 52 -2.78 -22.71 1.19
C ARG A 52 -1.36 -22.66 0.61
N MET A 53 -0.45 -22.02 1.35
CA MET A 53 0.97 -21.98 1.04
C MET A 53 1.61 -23.37 1.17
N PRO A 54 2.68 -23.67 0.40
CA PRO A 54 3.32 -24.98 0.41
C PRO A 54 4.15 -25.25 1.67
N HIS A 55 4.58 -24.20 2.39
CA HIS A 55 5.41 -24.31 3.58
C HIS A 55 4.80 -23.59 4.79
N THR A 56 5.26 -23.96 5.99
CA THR A 56 4.84 -23.33 7.25
C THR A 56 5.19 -21.85 7.28
N SER A 57 4.37 -21.03 7.94
CA SER A 57 4.60 -19.59 8.09
C SER A 57 6.00 -19.29 8.64
N THR A 58 6.42 -20.07 9.64
CA THR A 58 7.73 -20.00 10.31
C THR A 58 8.91 -20.24 9.37
N SER A 59 8.74 -21.01 8.29
CA SER A 59 9.81 -21.29 7.33
C SER A 59 10.23 -20.06 6.52
N TYR A 60 9.30 -19.14 6.28
CA TYR A 60 9.55 -17.92 5.52
C TYR A 60 10.29 -16.86 6.35
N ALA A 61 10.32 -16.99 7.68
CA ALA A 61 10.95 -16.06 8.62
C ALA A 61 10.57 -14.60 8.32
N ILE A 62 9.26 -14.36 8.16
CA ILE A 62 8.69 -13.03 7.94
C ILE A 62 9.00 -12.19 9.18
N LYS A 63 9.64 -11.04 8.95
CA LYS A 63 10.01 -10.07 9.99
C LYS A 63 10.33 -8.73 9.35
N ARG A 64 10.36 -7.65 10.14
CA ARG A 64 10.67 -6.29 9.65
C ARG A 64 11.87 -6.23 8.69
N ASP A 65 13.04 -6.69 9.15
CA ASP A 65 14.28 -6.79 8.34
C ASP A 65 14.34 -8.14 7.59
N TRP A 66 13.33 -8.38 6.75
CA TRP A 66 13.14 -9.65 6.05
C TRP A 66 14.27 -9.93 5.05
N ASN A 67 14.92 -11.10 5.20
CA ASN A 67 15.94 -11.55 4.26
C ASN A 67 15.39 -11.63 2.82
N ALA A 68 16.11 -11.04 1.87
CA ALA A 68 15.67 -10.94 0.47
C ALA A 68 15.42 -12.30 -0.20
N ALA A 69 16.25 -13.32 0.07
CA ALA A 69 16.08 -14.64 -0.51
C ALA A 69 14.83 -15.34 0.03
N ARG A 70 14.57 -15.24 1.34
CA ARG A 70 13.35 -15.81 1.97
C ARG A 70 12.08 -15.09 1.52
N ARG A 71 12.13 -13.76 1.43
CA ARG A 71 11.06 -12.94 0.84
C ARG A 71 10.77 -13.35 -0.60
N GLY A 72 11.81 -13.53 -1.42
CA GLY A 72 11.65 -13.99 -2.80
C GLY A 72 11.03 -15.39 -2.88
N ALA A 73 11.41 -16.31 -1.99
CA ALA A 73 10.79 -17.63 -1.88
C ALA A 73 9.29 -17.53 -1.55
N TYR A 74 8.93 -16.76 -0.53
CA TYR A 74 7.53 -16.51 -0.16
C TYR A 74 6.70 -16.00 -1.33
N LEU A 75 7.19 -14.98 -2.05
CA LEU A 75 6.46 -14.38 -3.15
C LEU A 75 6.28 -15.33 -4.34
N ARG A 76 7.31 -16.11 -4.68
CA ARG A 76 7.19 -17.13 -5.74
C ARG A 76 6.19 -18.21 -5.36
N ASP A 77 6.24 -18.69 -4.12
CA ASP A 77 5.30 -19.70 -3.63
C ASP A 77 3.86 -19.17 -3.61
N ALA A 78 3.67 -17.92 -3.17
CA ALA A 78 2.36 -17.28 -3.14
C ALA A 78 1.75 -17.11 -4.53
N VAL A 79 2.53 -16.63 -5.50
CA VAL A 79 2.10 -16.54 -6.90
C VAL A 79 1.77 -17.93 -7.45
N ALA A 80 2.68 -18.91 -7.31
CA ALA A 80 2.48 -20.26 -7.82
C ALA A 80 1.26 -20.97 -7.21
N ALA A 81 0.99 -20.77 -5.92
CA ALA A 81 -0.17 -21.34 -5.25
C ALA A 81 -1.49 -20.69 -5.72
N ALA A 82 -1.45 -19.42 -6.11
CA ALA A 82 -2.62 -18.63 -6.50
C ALA A 82 -2.93 -18.68 -8.00
N ASP A 83 -1.94 -18.91 -8.85
CA ASP A 83 -1.99 -18.84 -10.32
C ASP A 83 -3.18 -19.60 -10.94
N ARG A 84 -3.50 -20.79 -10.42
CA ARG A 84 -4.63 -21.59 -10.92
C ARG A 84 -6.01 -20.99 -10.65
N GLN A 85 -6.10 -20.07 -9.70
CA GLN A 85 -7.37 -19.47 -9.23
C GLN A 85 -7.47 -17.98 -9.57
N VAL A 86 -6.33 -17.32 -9.79
CA VAL A 86 -6.24 -15.88 -10.00
C VAL A 86 -5.47 -15.63 -11.28
N ASP A 87 -6.17 -15.10 -12.28
CA ASP A 87 -5.56 -14.56 -13.49
C ASP A 87 -4.94 -13.19 -13.18
N PHE A 88 -3.62 -13.18 -12.92
CA PHE A 88 -2.84 -12.00 -12.57
C PHE A 88 -2.74 -10.99 -13.70
N SER A 89 -2.94 -11.41 -14.96
CA SER A 89 -2.89 -10.50 -16.11
C SER A 89 -3.92 -9.36 -15.99
N ARG A 90 -5.03 -9.62 -15.29
CA ARG A 90 -6.16 -8.71 -15.08
C ARG A 90 -5.95 -7.63 -14.03
N TYR A 91 -4.84 -7.66 -13.28
CA TYR A 91 -4.64 -6.80 -12.12
C TYR A 91 -3.30 -6.09 -12.14
N ASP A 92 -3.30 -4.77 -11.93
CA ASP A 92 -2.07 -3.97 -11.83
C ASP A 92 -1.47 -3.96 -10.42
N ILE A 93 -2.28 -4.32 -9.43
CA ILE A 93 -1.89 -4.35 -8.01
C ILE A 93 -2.34 -5.68 -7.43
N VAL A 94 -1.38 -6.37 -6.80
CA VAL A 94 -1.57 -7.65 -6.13
C VAL A 94 -1.25 -7.45 -4.65
N TYR A 95 -2.24 -7.72 -3.79
CA TYR A 95 -2.08 -7.80 -2.34
C TYR A 95 -2.03 -9.27 -1.93
N PHE A 96 -0.95 -9.67 -1.26
CA PHE A 96 -0.86 -10.95 -0.59
C PHE A 96 -1.12 -10.75 0.90
N VAL A 97 -2.31 -11.11 1.34
CA VAL A 97 -2.77 -10.98 2.73
C VAL A 97 -2.53 -12.30 3.45
N ALA A 98 -1.61 -12.31 4.40
CA ALA A 98 -1.34 -13.53 5.18
C ALA A 98 -2.38 -13.72 6.28
N ASP A 99 -2.56 -14.97 6.71
CA ASP A 99 -3.28 -15.30 7.93
C ASP A 99 -2.65 -14.57 9.14
N PRO A 100 -3.38 -13.62 9.78
CA PRO A 100 -2.84 -12.82 10.87
C PRO A 100 -2.55 -13.65 12.14
N ASP A 101 -3.11 -14.86 12.23
CA ASP A 101 -2.94 -15.75 13.37
C ASP A 101 -1.79 -16.75 13.17
N ALA A 102 -1.15 -16.76 12.00
CA ALA A 102 -0.08 -17.71 11.72
C ALA A 102 1.20 -17.35 12.51
N PRO A 103 1.83 -18.32 13.20
CA PRO A 103 2.88 -18.05 14.19
C PRO A 103 4.17 -17.46 13.61
N GLY A 104 4.38 -17.60 12.29
CA GLY A 104 5.53 -17.03 11.58
C GLY A 104 5.25 -15.71 10.89
N VAL A 105 4.08 -15.11 11.05
CA VAL A 105 3.71 -13.79 10.48
C VAL A 105 4.00 -12.71 11.52
N ASP A 106 4.84 -11.74 11.14
CA ASP A 106 5.18 -10.57 11.95
C ASP A 106 4.47 -9.34 11.35
N SER A 107 3.60 -8.70 12.11
CA SER A 107 2.85 -7.53 11.65
C SER A 107 3.74 -6.34 11.31
N ASP A 108 4.91 -6.23 11.95
CA ASP A 108 5.87 -5.17 11.66
C ASP A 108 6.60 -5.36 10.32
N ALA A 109 6.30 -6.46 9.61
CA ALA A 109 6.88 -6.79 8.31
C ALA A 109 6.02 -6.36 7.12
N THR A 110 4.80 -5.86 7.33
CA THR A 110 3.95 -5.32 6.24
C THR A 110 4.77 -4.28 5.46
N LYS A 111 4.81 -4.46 4.15
CA LYS A 111 5.51 -3.57 3.22
C LYS A 111 5.13 -3.84 1.78
N VAL A 112 5.35 -2.86 0.93
CA VAL A 112 5.53 -3.10 -0.51
C VAL A 112 6.88 -3.74 -0.79
N VAL A 113 6.87 -4.75 -1.65
CA VAL A 113 8.06 -5.40 -2.16
C VAL A 113 8.23 -5.03 -3.63
N ASN A 114 9.25 -4.21 -3.89
CA ASN A 114 9.79 -4.03 -5.25
C ASN A 114 10.72 -5.21 -5.56
N LEU A 115 10.42 -5.93 -6.65
CA LEU A 115 11.18 -7.09 -7.07
C LEU A 115 12.22 -6.68 -8.12
N ASP A 116 13.51 -6.91 -7.83
CA ASP A 116 14.60 -6.70 -8.80
C ASP A 116 14.47 -7.63 -10.01
N THR A 117 13.96 -8.84 -9.78
CA THR A 117 13.59 -9.81 -10.82
C THR A 117 12.08 -10.02 -10.77
N PRO A 118 11.34 -9.66 -11.81
CA PRO A 118 9.90 -9.85 -11.86
C PRO A 118 9.52 -11.33 -11.70
N ILE A 119 8.34 -11.59 -11.13
CA ILE A 119 7.73 -12.93 -11.17
C ILE A 119 6.80 -12.97 -12.38
N GLU A 120 6.96 -13.95 -13.26
CA GLU A 120 6.04 -14.15 -14.39
C GLU A 120 4.87 -15.04 -13.96
N ALA A 121 3.65 -14.58 -14.25
CA ALA A 121 2.41 -15.32 -14.09
C ALA A 121 1.41 -14.85 -15.15
N ASP A 122 0.65 -15.77 -15.75
CA ASP A 122 -0.34 -15.46 -16.80
C ASP A 122 0.18 -14.59 -17.96
N GLY A 123 1.46 -14.75 -18.33
CA GLY A 123 2.10 -13.95 -19.37
C GLY A 123 2.31 -12.47 -18.99
N LYS A 124 2.19 -12.12 -17.70
CA LYS A 124 2.45 -10.79 -17.14
C LYS A 124 3.64 -10.83 -16.18
N GLU A 125 4.50 -9.82 -16.28
CA GLU A 125 5.53 -9.56 -15.27
C GLU A 125 4.93 -8.86 -14.06
N ILE A 126 4.92 -9.54 -12.92
CA ILE A 126 4.58 -8.98 -11.62
C ILE A 126 5.86 -8.38 -11.02
N ARG A 127 5.97 -7.05 -11.05
CA ARG A 127 7.14 -6.31 -10.56
C ARG A 127 6.98 -5.76 -9.14
N ARG A 128 5.74 -5.55 -8.72
CA ARG A 128 5.39 -4.97 -7.42
C ARG A 128 4.24 -5.76 -6.81
N VAL A 129 4.42 -6.07 -5.54
CA VAL A 129 3.41 -6.75 -4.73
C VAL A 129 3.37 -6.08 -3.37
N VAL A 130 2.19 -6.03 -2.78
CA VAL A 130 2.02 -5.55 -1.41
C VAL A 130 1.82 -6.76 -0.52
N THR A 131 2.73 -6.99 0.42
CA THR A 131 2.56 -8.03 1.42
C THR A 131 1.91 -7.43 2.66
N VAL A 132 0.75 -7.96 3.03
CA VAL A 132 -0.07 -7.48 4.15
C VAL A 132 0.01 -8.52 5.26
N PHE A 133 0.72 -8.18 6.34
CA PHE A 133 0.95 -9.03 7.50
C PHE A 133 0.29 -8.49 8.78
N GLU A 134 -0.60 -7.51 8.59
CA GLU A 134 -1.26 -6.79 9.65
C GLU A 134 -2.09 -7.67 10.59
N LYS A 135 -2.28 -7.15 11.80
CA LYS A 135 -3.25 -7.69 12.75
C LYS A 135 -4.68 -7.46 12.23
N HIS A 136 -5.61 -8.17 12.83
CA HIS A 136 -7.04 -7.98 12.62
C HIS A 136 -7.70 -7.47 13.92
N PRO A 137 -8.19 -6.21 13.99
CA PRO A 137 -8.17 -5.21 12.93
C PRO A 137 -6.79 -4.52 12.77
N PRO A 138 -6.49 -4.01 11.57
CA PRO A 138 -5.26 -3.28 11.25
C PRO A 138 -5.40 -1.78 11.57
N ASP A 139 -4.29 -1.05 11.41
CA ASP A 139 -4.36 0.41 11.37
C ASP A 139 -5.12 0.90 10.15
N ARG A 140 -6.01 1.88 10.36
CA ARG A 140 -7.04 2.27 9.39
C ARG A 140 -6.52 2.60 7.99
N LEU A 141 -5.32 3.18 7.87
CA LEU A 141 -4.76 3.67 6.62
C LEU A 141 -3.51 2.93 6.16
N VAL A 142 -3.14 1.83 6.83
CA VAL A 142 -1.93 1.08 6.47
C VAL A 142 -1.96 0.60 5.02
N LEU A 143 -3.09 0.05 4.55
CA LEU A 143 -3.17 -0.40 3.16
C LEU A 143 -3.08 0.77 2.17
N ALA A 144 -3.58 1.95 2.54
CA ALA A 144 -3.43 3.15 1.71
C ALA A 144 -1.97 3.60 1.65
N HIS A 145 -1.28 3.61 2.79
CA HIS A 145 0.15 3.93 2.90
C HIS A 145 0.99 2.97 2.05
N GLU A 146 0.80 1.67 2.23
CA GLU A 146 1.49 0.66 1.45
C GLU A 146 1.18 0.78 -0.05
N THR A 147 -0.07 1.02 -0.42
CA THR A 147 -0.41 1.24 -1.83
C THR A 147 0.29 2.48 -2.40
N GLY A 148 0.59 3.49 -1.58
CA GLY A 148 1.41 4.64 -1.96
C GLY A 148 2.79 4.25 -2.50
N HIS A 149 3.45 3.25 -1.90
CA HIS A 149 4.73 2.75 -2.38
C HIS A 149 4.64 2.04 -3.74
N VAL A 150 3.48 1.48 -4.12
CA VAL A 150 3.26 0.94 -5.47
C VAL A 150 3.43 2.04 -6.53
N PHE A 151 3.15 3.30 -6.16
CA PHE A 151 3.35 4.49 -6.99
C PHE A 151 4.70 5.19 -6.77
N ASP A 152 5.68 4.48 -6.21
CA ASP A 152 7.04 4.98 -5.93
C ASP A 152 7.06 6.18 -4.97
N LEU A 153 6.08 6.29 -4.06
CA LEU A 153 6.15 7.28 -2.98
C LEU A 153 7.06 6.73 -1.87
N PRO A 154 8.06 7.49 -1.38
CA PRO A 154 8.92 7.05 -0.28
C PRO A 154 8.24 7.27 1.07
N ASP A 155 8.70 6.53 2.08
CA ASP A 155 8.45 6.89 3.48
C ASP A 155 9.01 8.28 3.77
N LEU A 156 8.22 9.11 4.46
CA LEU A 156 8.59 10.46 4.87
C LEU A 156 8.83 10.60 6.38
N TYR A 157 8.56 9.55 7.17
CA TYR A 157 8.90 9.55 8.59
C TYR A 157 10.40 9.44 8.83
N HIS A 158 10.83 9.94 9.97
CA HIS A 158 12.19 9.79 10.45
C HIS A 158 12.28 8.57 11.36
N ARG A 159 13.00 7.52 10.97
CA ARG A 159 13.28 6.39 11.87
C ARG A 159 14.45 6.75 12.80
N PRO A 160 14.24 6.95 14.11
CA PRO A 160 15.33 7.28 15.04
C PRO A 160 16.29 6.09 15.16
N THR A 161 17.60 6.35 15.14
CA THR A 161 18.63 5.31 15.17
C THR A 161 18.74 4.56 16.50
N ASP A 162 18.26 5.15 17.58
CA ASP A 162 18.28 4.60 18.95
C ASP A 162 16.90 4.16 19.45
N GLY A 163 15.88 4.19 18.57
CA GLY A 163 14.48 3.91 18.92
C GLY A 163 13.84 4.96 19.83
N LYS A 164 14.54 6.07 20.12
CA LYS A 164 14.05 7.18 20.94
C LYS A 164 14.03 8.45 20.09
N GLY A 165 12.90 8.71 19.45
CA GLY A 165 12.72 9.94 18.69
C GLY A 165 11.32 10.08 18.12
N GLU A 166 11.01 11.30 17.67
CA GLU A 166 9.75 11.64 17.04
C GLU A 166 9.75 11.10 15.61
N TRP A 167 9.00 10.05 15.36
CA TRP A 167 8.87 9.44 14.03
C TRP A 167 8.34 10.46 13.01
N ASP A 168 7.52 11.39 13.46
CA ASP A 168 6.82 12.37 12.62
C ASP A 168 7.55 13.71 12.50
N THR A 169 8.82 13.81 12.92
CA THR A 169 9.57 15.08 13.09
C THR A 169 9.46 16.06 11.91
N TYR A 170 9.49 15.56 10.66
CA TYR A 170 9.61 16.42 9.47
C TYR A 170 8.28 16.75 8.80
N VAL A 171 7.38 15.77 8.71
CA VAL A 171 6.14 15.89 7.95
C VAL A 171 4.91 15.88 8.82
N GLY A 172 5.03 15.42 10.08
CA GLY A 172 3.93 15.34 11.02
C GLY A 172 2.79 14.48 10.51
N ASP A 173 1.60 14.84 10.98
CA ASP A 173 0.32 14.21 10.65
C ASP A 173 -0.25 14.60 9.28
N TRP A 174 0.54 15.26 8.43
CA TRP A 174 0.06 15.94 7.22
C TRP A 174 0.24 15.15 5.91
N ASP A 175 1.16 14.18 5.88
CA ASP A 175 1.32 13.28 4.73
C ASP A 175 1.13 11.82 5.17
N LEU A 176 0.31 11.07 4.44
CA LEU A 176 0.07 9.64 4.65
C LEU A 176 1.37 8.83 4.66
N MET A 177 2.35 9.20 3.84
CA MET A 177 3.65 8.55 3.77
C MET A 177 4.55 8.91 4.97
N GLY A 178 4.17 9.92 5.74
CA GLY A 178 4.76 10.25 7.03
C GLY A 178 4.09 9.49 8.18
N SER A 179 2.78 9.61 8.29
CA SER A 179 2.03 8.99 9.37
C SER A 179 0.68 8.46 8.87
N GLN A 180 0.53 7.13 8.87
CA GLN A 180 -0.77 6.48 8.66
C GLN A 180 -1.77 6.74 9.81
N PHE A 181 -1.29 7.29 10.92
CA PHE A 181 -2.07 7.66 12.10
C PHE A 181 -2.45 9.14 12.13
N GLY A 182 -1.97 9.91 11.16
CA GLY A 182 -2.11 11.36 11.17
C GLY A 182 -3.56 11.82 11.29
N LEU A 183 -3.76 12.98 11.91
CA LEU A 183 -5.05 13.65 11.98
C LEU A 183 -5.55 14.13 10.61
N ALA A 184 -4.64 14.42 9.67
CA ALA A 184 -4.97 14.85 8.30
C ALA A 184 -4.06 14.17 7.26
N PRO A 185 -4.09 12.82 7.15
CA PRO A 185 -3.11 12.04 6.41
C PRO A 185 -3.48 11.99 4.91
N ASP A 186 -3.47 13.14 4.23
CA ASP A 186 -3.56 13.23 2.76
C ASP A 186 -2.16 13.05 2.13
N LEU A 187 -2.01 13.16 0.81
CA LEU A 187 -0.70 13.28 0.18
C LEU A 187 -0.32 14.75 -0.02
N PHE A 188 0.96 15.08 0.20
CA PHE A 188 1.50 16.40 -0.11
C PHE A 188 1.33 16.78 -1.59
N GLY A 189 1.29 18.09 -1.84
CA GLY A 189 1.15 18.64 -3.19
C GLY A 189 2.21 18.11 -4.16
N TRP A 190 3.45 17.88 -3.69
CA TRP A 190 4.49 17.26 -4.51
C TRP A 190 4.13 15.83 -4.94
N HIS A 191 3.66 14.98 -4.03
CA HIS A 191 3.20 13.63 -4.34
C HIS A 191 2.03 13.66 -5.31
N LYS A 192 1.02 14.50 -5.05
CA LYS A 192 -0.13 14.66 -5.97
C LYS A 192 0.28 15.17 -7.35
N TRP A 193 1.27 16.07 -7.44
CA TRP A 193 1.79 16.54 -8.73
C TRP A 193 2.58 15.47 -9.48
N LYS A 194 3.48 14.75 -8.80
CA LYS A 194 4.23 13.61 -9.35
C LYS A 194 3.30 12.56 -9.97
N LEU A 195 2.17 12.29 -9.32
CA LEU A 195 1.16 11.31 -9.76
C LEU A 195 0.22 11.86 -10.85
N GLY A 196 0.37 13.12 -11.25
CA GLY A 196 -0.51 13.77 -12.24
C GLY A 196 -1.91 14.09 -11.70
N TRP A 197 -2.10 14.05 -10.38
CA TRP A 197 -3.38 14.39 -9.74
C TRP A 197 -3.55 15.90 -9.60
N LEU A 198 -2.44 16.63 -9.42
CA LEU A 198 -2.38 18.07 -9.70
C LEU A 198 -1.88 18.30 -11.12
N GLU A 199 -2.59 19.16 -11.86
CA GLU A 199 -2.17 19.58 -13.20
C GLU A 199 -1.05 20.63 -13.15
N THR A 200 -0.27 20.74 -14.21
CA THR A 200 0.78 21.77 -14.34
C THR A 200 0.24 23.19 -14.13
N ARG A 201 -1.00 23.49 -14.53
CA ARG A 201 -1.63 24.81 -14.29
C ARG A 201 -1.92 25.10 -12.82
N GLN A 202 -1.96 24.07 -11.98
CA GLN A 202 -2.16 24.19 -10.52
C GLN A 202 -0.82 24.36 -9.78
N VAL A 203 0.31 24.39 -10.50
CA VAL A 203 1.66 24.53 -9.95
C VAL A 203 2.31 25.79 -10.52
N ALA A 204 2.63 26.75 -9.66
CA ALA A 204 3.36 27.94 -10.06
C ALA A 204 4.87 27.74 -9.87
N CYS A 205 5.63 27.72 -10.98
CA CYS A 205 7.10 27.74 -10.94
C CYS A 205 7.62 29.17 -11.06
N LEU A 206 8.11 29.75 -9.97
CA LEU A 206 8.66 31.11 -9.95
C LEU A 206 10.12 31.08 -10.41
N ARG A 207 10.38 31.47 -11.67
CA ARG A 207 11.71 31.44 -12.30
C ARG A 207 12.43 32.79 -12.32
N GLU A 208 11.69 33.88 -12.17
CA GLU A 208 12.23 35.24 -12.20
C GLU A 208 12.39 35.79 -10.78
N HIS A 209 13.37 36.67 -10.60
CA HIS A 209 13.56 37.40 -9.36
C HIS A 209 12.50 38.49 -9.21
N GLY A 210 11.99 38.67 -7.99
CA GLY A 210 11.03 39.73 -7.67
C GLY A 210 9.89 39.23 -6.78
N THR A 211 8.85 40.05 -6.66
CA THR A 211 7.66 39.73 -5.86
C THR A 211 6.56 39.19 -6.77
N THR A 212 6.10 37.97 -6.52
CA THR A 212 4.91 37.41 -7.17
C THR A 212 3.79 37.27 -6.16
N ARG A 213 2.57 37.68 -6.54
CA ARG A 213 1.37 37.48 -5.72
C ARG A 213 0.59 36.30 -6.29
N LEU A 214 0.37 35.28 -5.47
CA LEU A 214 -0.40 34.08 -5.80
C LEU A 214 -1.55 33.89 -4.82
N THR A 215 -2.64 33.31 -5.30
CA THR A 215 -3.72 32.79 -4.45
C THR A 215 -3.55 31.28 -4.33
N LEU A 216 -3.60 30.76 -3.11
CA LEU A 216 -3.48 29.33 -2.82
C LEU A 216 -4.83 28.77 -2.40
N GLU A 217 -5.15 27.57 -2.87
CA GLU A 217 -6.34 26.81 -2.47
C GLU A 217 -5.92 25.59 -1.62
N PRO A 218 -6.71 25.19 -0.60
CA PRO A 218 -6.41 23.99 0.16
C PRO A 218 -6.44 22.74 -0.72
N LEU A 219 -5.43 21.87 -0.59
CA LEU A 219 -5.34 20.63 -1.36
C LEU A 219 -6.52 19.68 -1.10
N GLY A 220 -7.16 19.76 0.06
CA GLY A 220 -8.32 18.93 0.42
C GLY A 220 -9.63 19.35 -0.24
N SER A 221 -9.72 20.56 -0.82
CA SER A 221 -10.97 21.07 -1.42
C SER A 221 -11.29 20.48 -2.79
N GLY A 222 -10.30 19.92 -3.48
CA GLY A 222 -10.41 19.47 -4.86
C GLY A 222 -10.54 20.62 -5.88
N PRO A 223 -10.37 20.34 -7.19
CA PRO A 223 -10.58 21.34 -8.21
C PRO A 223 -12.03 21.79 -8.16
N VAL A 224 -12.25 23.11 -8.07
CA VAL A 224 -13.58 23.72 -8.17
C VAL A 224 -14.22 23.22 -9.47
N THR A 225 -15.27 22.41 -9.34
CA THR A 225 -16.15 22.15 -10.48
C THR A 225 -16.83 23.48 -10.76
N GLY A 226 -16.37 24.17 -11.80
CA GLY A 226 -17.02 25.39 -12.27
C GLY A 226 -18.47 25.05 -12.52
N GLY A 227 -19.38 25.62 -11.71
CA GLY A 227 -20.80 25.58 -11.98
C GLY A 227 -21.02 26.21 -13.35
N ALA A 228 -21.67 25.46 -14.24
CA ALA A 228 -22.24 26.00 -15.47
C ALA A 228 -23.41 26.94 -15.14
#